data_AF-A0A098EME0-F1
#
_entry.id   AF-A0A098EME0-F1
#
_cell.length_a   1.000
_cell.length_b   1.000
_cell.length_c   1.000
_cell.angle_alpha   90.00
_cell.angle_beta   90.00
_cell.angle_gamma   90.00
#
_symmetry.space_group_name_H-M   'P 1'
#
loop_
_entity.id
_entity.type
_entity.pdbx_description
1 polymer ?
#
loop_
_entity_poly.entity_id
_entity_poly.type
_entity_poly.pdbx_seq_one_letter_code
_entity_poly.pdbx_strand_id
1 'polypeptide(L)'
;MQSEKERILDMVENGTITAREAVELLRAIDGGGNQESSRDSSYGRNEYREKRGKRGLFRPEDMIKRFSKDVSKNVTKDFSKNVSKDFNQLGDRMMTFMQSSVSKLKTMDFDSPFGEAIQFSHTFREENLAIDNIIADLANGQLEIFASQDETIRAECTVKAFRAESEMQAREDFLDKFVFIADNQKLRIISDMKTTQVNVVLYVPAKTYDHITARLFNGGFTMKRIDAALVKVKTANGKIDLKNSNFDDAELETANGAIQVQEAAGKFLETETLNGRIYIDGDIQTVEAKSLNGNVVVTSRCKEARKVEAKTIAGNLEIYIPSHLPLRGEVSSNLGKMDVLLADVENTHEQGQFMQKSIRFSKDSGEAVAAPLLIHGETKTGTVLVRYLTIE
;
A
#
# COMPACT_ATOMS: atom_id res chain seq x y z
N MET A 1 21.15 35.96 17.14
CA MET A 1 21.08 35.47 15.73
C MET A 1 20.61 36.54 14.74
N GLN A 2 19.63 37.39 15.03
CA GLN A 2 19.25 38.48 14.09
C GLN A 2 20.35 39.54 13.91
N SER A 3 21.08 39.89 14.98
CA SER A 3 22.13 40.92 14.95
C SER A 3 23.35 40.59 14.08
N GLU A 4 23.68 39.31 13.89
CA GLU A 4 24.85 38.90 13.08
C GLU A 4 24.54 38.88 11.59
N LYS A 5 23.28 38.55 11.22
CA LYS A 5 22.82 38.59 9.83
C LYS A 5 22.74 40.02 9.32
N GLU A 6 22.29 40.96 10.16
CA GLU A 6 22.25 42.39 9.84
C GLU A 6 23.67 42.96 9.61
N ARG A 7 24.65 42.53 10.41
CA ARG A 7 26.05 42.98 10.26
C ARG A 7 26.72 42.47 8.98
N ILE A 8 26.37 41.28 8.51
CA ILE A 8 26.88 40.73 7.24
C ILE A 8 26.29 41.50 6.04
N LEU A 9 25.03 41.91 6.12
CA LEU A 9 24.40 42.71 5.06
C LEU A 9 25.02 44.11 4.98
N ASP A 10 25.28 44.74 6.13
CA ASP A 10 25.95 46.05 6.19
C ASP A 10 27.39 46.01 5.63
N MET A 11 28.11 44.89 5.79
CA MET A 11 29.44 44.70 5.19
C MET A 11 29.41 44.54 3.66
N VAL A 12 28.31 44.03 3.09
CA VAL A 12 28.10 43.99 1.63
C VAL A 12 27.77 45.39 1.11
N GLU A 13 26.92 46.11 1.82
CA GLU A 13 26.51 47.47 1.44
C GLU A 13 27.69 48.44 1.43
N ASN A 14 28.60 48.30 2.39
CA ASN A 14 29.85 49.06 2.45
C ASN A 14 30.96 48.51 1.53
N GLY A 15 30.66 47.50 0.70
CA GLY A 15 31.59 46.95 -0.30
C GLY A 15 32.81 46.24 0.27
N THR A 16 32.80 45.91 1.56
CA THR A 16 33.93 45.26 2.26
C THR A 16 33.99 43.77 1.95
N ILE A 17 32.84 43.16 1.65
CA ILE A 17 32.72 41.78 1.19
C ILE A 17 31.83 41.71 -0.06
N THR A 18 32.04 40.68 -0.87
CA THR A 18 31.22 40.46 -2.07
C THR A 18 29.90 39.77 -1.73
N ALA A 19 28.88 39.95 -2.57
CA ALA A 19 27.56 39.33 -2.37
C ALA A 19 27.61 37.79 -2.29
N ARG A 20 28.62 37.15 -2.90
CA ARG A 20 28.80 35.70 -2.83
C ARG A 20 29.35 35.26 -1.47
N GLU A 21 30.32 35.98 -0.93
CA GLU A 21 30.91 35.71 0.39
C GLU A 21 29.88 35.90 1.51
N ALA A 22 29.02 36.91 1.39
CA ALA A 22 27.94 37.14 2.35
C ALA A 22 26.92 35.98 2.40
N VAL A 23 26.60 35.37 1.24
CA VAL A 23 25.71 34.21 1.17
C VAL A 23 26.35 32.99 1.83
N GLU A 24 27.66 32.80 1.71
CA GLU A 24 28.38 31.73 2.40
C GLU A 24 28.42 31.95 3.91
N LEU A 25 28.67 33.18 4.38
CA LEU A 25 28.68 33.50 5.81
C LEU A 25 27.30 33.35 6.46
N LEU A 26 26.23 33.76 5.77
CA LEU A 26 24.87 33.56 6.24
C LEU A 26 24.49 32.07 6.30
N ARG A 27 24.97 31.27 5.34
CA ARG A 27 24.79 29.81 5.35
C ARG A 27 25.60 29.12 6.44
N ALA A 28 26.80 29.62 6.75
CA ALA A 28 27.63 29.09 7.83
C ALA A 28 26.99 29.35 9.21
N ILE A 29 26.36 30.51 9.40
CA ILE A 29 25.60 30.83 10.62
C ILE A 29 24.34 29.96 10.74
N ASP A 30 23.63 29.72 9.64
CA ASP A 30 22.45 28.82 9.64
C ASP A 30 22.82 27.33 9.66
N GLY A 31 24.09 26.98 9.43
CA GLY A 31 24.57 25.61 9.22
C GLY A 31 25.45 25.01 10.32
N GLY A 32 25.64 25.69 11.45
CA GLY A 32 26.61 25.29 12.47
C GLY A 32 26.03 24.94 13.84
N GLY A 33 25.70 23.66 14.05
CA GLY A 33 25.65 23.06 15.38
C GLY A 33 26.52 21.82 15.43
N ASN A 34 27.80 21.99 15.83
CA ASN A 34 28.83 20.99 16.15
C ASN A 34 29.27 20.07 14.98
N GLN A 35 30.55 19.80 14.71
CA GLN A 35 31.70 19.67 15.62
C GLN A 35 33.04 19.72 14.84
N GLU A 36 34.10 20.21 15.49
CA GLU A 36 35.45 20.37 14.94
C GLU A 36 36.20 19.07 14.64
N SER A 37 36.87 19.13 13.49
CA SER A 37 38.04 18.42 12.94
C SER A 37 38.94 17.55 13.83
N SER A 38 39.36 16.42 13.25
CA SER A 38 40.77 16.00 13.18
C SER A 38 41.03 15.17 11.91
N ARG A 39 42.11 15.52 11.20
CA ARG A 39 42.66 14.93 9.97
C ARG A 39 43.36 13.58 10.25
N ASP A 40 43.32 12.62 9.33
CA ASP A 40 44.45 12.26 8.44
C ASP A 40 44.07 11.10 7.48
N SER A 41 45.04 10.67 6.68
CA SER A 41 44.99 10.26 5.28
C SER A 41 45.03 8.75 4.96
N SER A 42 44.85 8.45 3.66
CA SER A 42 45.51 7.38 2.87
C SER A 42 44.84 6.00 2.67
N TYR A 43 44.70 5.67 1.38
CA TYR A 43 44.66 4.38 0.65
C TYR A 43 43.61 3.30 0.99
N GLY A 44 43.01 2.75 -0.08
CA GLY A 44 41.80 1.93 0.00
C GLY A 44 42.00 0.42 0.00
N ARG A 45 40.88 -0.30 0.19
CA ARG A 45 40.59 -1.67 -0.29
C ARG A 45 39.13 -2.02 0.03
N ASN A 46 38.52 -2.84 -0.84
CA ASN A 46 37.19 -3.44 -0.72
C ASN A 46 36.88 -4.03 0.67
N GLU A 47 35.63 -3.91 1.14
CA GLU A 47 34.70 -5.05 1.26
C GLU A 47 33.32 -4.65 1.83
N TYR A 48 32.33 -5.43 1.44
CA TYR A 48 30.92 -5.41 1.83
C TYR A 48 30.73 -5.66 3.33
N ARG A 49 29.98 -4.79 4.04
CA ARG A 49 29.07 -5.22 5.13
C ARG A 49 28.07 -4.15 5.57
N GLU A 50 26.80 -4.55 5.51
CA GLU A 50 25.65 -4.17 6.36
C GLU A 50 25.48 -2.71 6.83
N LYS A 51 24.49 -2.02 6.25
CA LYS A 51 23.72 -0.97 6.93
C LYS A 51 22.26 -1.41 7.10
N ARG A 52 21.98 -2.10 8.21
CA ARG A 52 20.67 -1.99 8.89
C ARG A 52 20.65 -0.62 9.57
N GLY A 53 20.22 0.39 8.84
CA GLY A 53 20.00 1.74 9.34
C GLY A 53 18.54 1.93 9.75
N LYS A 54 18.34 2.20 11.04
CA LYS A 54 17.20 2.89 11.69
C LYS A 54 16.15 3.43 10.70
N ARG A 55 15.00 2.75 10.61
CA ARG A 55 13.77 3.28 9.97
C ARG A 55 13.32 4.50 10.79
N GLY A 56 13.38 5.65 10.13
CA GLY A 56 12.95 6.93 10.67
C GLY A 56 11.44 6.98 10.87
N LEU A 57 11.07 7.83 11.83
CA LEU A 57 9.72 8.21 12.21
C LEU A 57 8.93 8.67 10.96
N PHE A 58 7.94 7.88 10.53
CA PHE A 58 7.06 8.20 9.41
C PHE A 58 6.20 9.42 9.76
N ARG A 59 6.41 10.55 9.08
CA ARG A 59 5.55 11.74 9.15
C ARG A 59 4.59 11.76 7.94
N PRO A 60 3.26 11.75 8.16
CA PRO A 60 2.26 11.82 7.08
C PRO A 60 2.42 13.04 6.15
N GLU A 61 3.05 14.12 6.61
CA GLU A 61 3.28 15.35 5.84
C GLU A 61 4.24 15.16 4.65
N ASP A 62 5.21 14.25 4.76
CA ASP A 62 6.24 14.03 3.73
C ASP A 62 5.68 13.28 2.51
N MET A 63 4.65 12.46 2.71
CA MET A 63 3.97 11.72 1.65
C MET A 63 2.96 12.61 0.92
N ILE A 64 2.20 13.43 1.66
CA ILE A 64 1.29 14.43 1.07
C ILE A 64 2.07 15.41 0.21
N LYS A 65 3.27 15.85 0.62
CA LYS A 65 4.13 16.72 -0.20
C LYS A 65 4.64 16.03 -1.47
N ARG A 66 4.96 14.74 -1.44
CA ARG A 66 5.43 14.01 -2.64
C ARG A 66 4.29 13.79 -3.65
N PHE A 67 3.11 13.39 -3.17
CA PHE A 67 1.95 13.16 -4.03
C PHE A 67 1.32 14.48 -4.53
N SER A 68 1.23 15.50 -3.69
CA SER A 68 0.74 16.83 -4.10
C SER A 68 1.66 17.50 -5.11
N LYS A 69 2.97 17.30 -5.05
CA LYS A 69 3.92 17.88 -6.02
C LYS A 69 3.76 17.30 -7.43
N ASP A 70 3.28 16.07 -7.56
CA ASP A 70 3.03 15.42 -8.85
C ASP A 70 1.59 15.65 -9.38
N VAL A 71 0.59 15.82 -8.50
CA VAL A 71 -0.81 16.08 -8.90
C VAL A 71 -1.12 17.58 -9.06
N SER A 72 -0.49 18.46 -8.28
CA SER A 72 -0.81 19.90 -8.23
C SER A 72 -0.39 20.67 -9.48
N LYS A 73 0.41 20.10 -10.38
CA LYS A 73 0.91 20.89 -11.52
C LYS A 73 -0.17 21.27 -12.54
N ASN A 74 -1.34 20.62 -12.58
CA ASN A 74 -2.32 20.81 -13.66
C ASN A 74 -3.81 20.99 -13.30
N VAL A 75 -4.24 20.98 -12.02
CA VAL A 75 -5.70 20.84 -11.73
C VAL A 75 -6.33 21.97 -10.88
N THR A 76 -5.55 22.81 -10.21
CA THR A 76 -6.09 23.56 -9.05
C THR A 76 -6.73 24.93 -9.32
N LYS A 77 -6.78 25.43 -10.57
CA LYS A 77 -7.19 26.84 -10.79
C LYS A 77 -8.61 27.10 -11.32
N ASP A 78 -9.27 26.14 -11.97
CA ASP A 78 -10.56 26.40 -12.65
C ASP A 78 -11.80 25.79 -11.98
N PHE A 79 -11.65 24.89 -11.00
CA PHE A 79 -12.78 24.13 -10.48
C PHE A 79 -13.57 24.83 -9.35
N SER A 80 -13.00 25.81 -8.64
CA SER A 80 -13.56 26.26 -7.35
C SER A 80 -14.55 27.42 -7.40
N LYS A 81 -14.92 27.96 -8.58
CA LYS A 81 -15.80 29.15 -8.64
C LYS A 81 -17.18 28.96 -9.27
N ASN A 82 -17.50 27.84 -9.93
CA ASN A 82 -18.78 27.70 -10.65
C ASN A 82 -19.76 26.66 -10.06
N VAL A 83 -19.36 25.87 -9.05
CA VAL A 83 -20.17 24.73 -8.57
C VAL A 83 -21.44 25.14 -7.79
N SER A 84 -21.49 26.35 -7.22
CA SER A 84 -22.59 26.75 -6.34
C SER A 84 -23.84 27.30 -7.06
N LYS A 85 -23.77 27.61 -8.37
CA LYS A 85 -24.90 28.20 -9.10
C LYS A 85 -25.66 27.22 -10.02
N ASP A 86 -25.06 26.10 -10.41
CA ASP A 86 -25.66 25.16 -11.38
C ASP A 86 -26.52 24.05 -10.75
N PHE A 87 -26.53 23.90 -9.43
CA PHE A 87 -27.22 22.79 -8.75
C PHE A 87 -28.76 22.87 -8.87
N ASN A 88 -29.33 24.08 -8.92
CA ASN A 88 -30.78 24.26 -9.01
C ASN A 88 -31.34 24.07 -10.44
N GLN A 89 -30.49 24.04 -11.47
CA GLN A 89 -30.93 23.78 -12.86
C GLN A 89 -30.79 22.30 -13.27
N LEU A 90 -30.10 21.48 -12.46
CA LEU A 90 -29.93 20.04 -12.69
C LEU A 90 -31.19 19.23 -12.35
N GLY A 91 -31.95 19.65 -11.34
CA GLY A 91 -33.17 18.96 -10.89
C GLY A 91 -34.26 18.91 -11.97
N ASP A 92 -34.54 20.03 -12.63
CA ASP A 92 -35.60 20.12 -13.65
C ASP A 92 -35.24 19.41 -14.95
N ARG A 93 -33.95 19.34 -15.30
CA ARG A 93 -33.48 18.56 -16.46
C ARG A 93 -33.50 17.06 -16.19
N MET A 94 -33.19 16.62 -14.97
CA MET A 94 -33.19 15.20 -14.58
C MET A 94 -34.60 14.57 -14.65
N MET A 95 -35.65 15.31 -14.28
CA MET A 95 -37.03 14.83 -14.38
C MET A 95 -37.48 14.60 -15.84
N THR A 96 -36.98 15.43 -16.77
CA THR A 96 -37.25 15.32 -18.20
C THR A 96 -36.51 14.13 -18.85
N PHE A 97 -35.34 13.75 -18.32
CA PHE A 97 -34.61 12.55 -18.72
C PHE A 97 -35.23 11.25 -18.17
N MET A 98 -35.81 11.27 -16.97
CA MET A 98 -36.47 10.10 -16.39
C MET A 98 -37.77 9.73 -17.14
N GLN A 99 -38.55 10.71 -17.61
CA GLN A 99 -39.78 10.43 -18.36
C GLN A 99 -39.52 9.93 -19.80
N SER A 100 -38.40 10.28 -20.41
CA SER A 100 -38.04 9.82 -21.77
C SER A 100 -37.38 8.43 -21.79
N SER A 101 -36.96 7.91 -20.63
CA SER A 101 -36.23 6.63 -20.52
C SER A 101 -37.10 5.45 -20.11
N VAL A 102 -38.30 5.66 -19.56
CA VAL A 102 -39.21 4.56 -19.16
C VAL A 102 -40.05 4.03 -20.33
N SER A 103 -40.20 4.79 -21.41
CA SER A 103 -40.94 4.39 -22.62
C SER A 103 -40.08 3.72 -23.71
N LYS A 104 -38.75 3.61 -23.50
CA LYS A 104 -37.79 3.02 -24.46
C LYS A 104 -37.15 1.70 -24.01
N LEU A 105 -37.64 1.09 -22.93
CA LEU A 105 -37.07 -0.15 -22.36
C LEU A 105 -37.52 -1.46 -23.05
N LYS A 106 -38.01 -1.39 -24.28
CA LYS A 106 -38.18 -2.59 -25.12
C LYS A 106 -37.67 -2.25 -26.50
N THR A 107 -36.60 -2.94 -26.90
CA THR A 107 -35.83 -2.77 -28.14
C THR A 107 -34.93 -1.53 -28.16
N MET A 108 -33.62 -1.75 -27.94
CA MET A 108 -32.53 -1.25 -28.79
C MET A 108 -31.18 -1.45 -28.10
N ASP A 109 -30.26 -2.04 -28.88
CA ASP A 109 -28.87 -2.30 -28.56
C ASP A 109 -28.15 -1.06 -28.02
N PHE A 110 -27.38 -1.26 -26.95
CA PHE A 110 -26.62 -0.24 -26.27
C PHE A 110 -25.33 0.03 -27.07
N ASP A 111 -25.44 0.80 -28.15
CA ASP A 111 -24.28 1.32 -28.87
C ASP A 111 -23.50 2.26 -27.94
N SER A 112 -22.39 1.76 -27.41
CA SER A 112 -21.43 2.51 -26.61
C SER A 112 -20.80 3.60 -27.49
N PRO A 113 -20.71 4.87 -27.02
CA PRO A 113 -20.15 5.99 -27.79
C PRO A 113 -18.63 5.88 -28.03
N PHE A 114 -18.00 4.84 -27.48
CA PHE A 114 -16.66 4.37 -27.80
C PHE A 114 -16.88 2.99 -28.42
N GLY A 115 -16.50 2.80 -29.70
CA GLY A 115 -16.81 1.59 -30.48
C GLY A 115 -16.53 0.28 -29.75
N GLU A 116 -17.11 -0.82 -30.25
CA GLU A 116 -17.01 -2.13 -29.61
C GLU A 116 -15.56 -2.48 -29.25
N ALA A 117 -15.31 -2.71 -27.95
CA ALA A 117 -13.99 -3.08 -27.47
C ALA A 117 -13.64 -4.45 -28.03
N ILE A 118 -12.53 -4.53 -28.78
CA ILE A 118 -12.08 -5.78 -29.36
C ILE A 118 -11.49 -6.64 -28.24
N GLN A 119 -12.01 -7.84 -28.07
CA GLN A 119 -11.57 -8.78 -27.05
C GLN A 119 -11.01 -10.06 -27.67
N PHE A 120 -9.81 -10.44 -27.26
CA PHE A 120 -9.21 -11.72 -27.62
C PHE A 120 -8.45 -12.31 -26.43
N SER A 121 -8.15 -13.61 -26.51
CA SER A 121 -7.32 -14.31 -25.54
C SER A 121 -6.03 -14.82 -26.19
N HIS A 122 -4.95 -14.81 -25.42
CA HIS A 122 -3.68 -15.39 -25.81
C HIS A 122 -3.10 -16.16 -24.62
N THR A 123 -2.54 -17.34 -24.88
CA THR A 123 -1.94 -18.17 -23.83
C THR A 123 -0.45 -18.34 -24.12
N PHE A 124 0.38 -17.91 -23.18
CA PHE A 124 1.81 -18.22 -23.20
C PHE A 124 2.04 -19.48 -22.36
N ARG A 125 2.93 -20.34 -22.86
CA ARG A 125 3.36 -21.55 -22.16
C ARG A 125 4.87 -21.59 -22.18
N GLU A 126 5.44 -21.86 -21.02
CA GLU A 126 6.88 -22.10 -20.86
C GLU A 126 7.08 -23.45 -20.18
N GLU A 127 8.01 -24.23 -20.73
CA GLU A 127 8.41 -25.50 -20.14
C GLU A 127 9.32 -25.23 -18.94
N ASN A 128 9.06 -25.98 -17.86
CA ASN A 128 9.62 -25.88 -16.52
C ASN A 128 11.06 -25.32 -16.44
N LEU A 129 11.17 -24.00 -16.39
CA LEU A 129 12.38 -23.30 -15.98
C LEU A 129 12.37 -23.26 -14.45
N ALA A 130 13.53 -23.47 -13.83
CA ALA A 130 13.72 -23.30 -12.39
C ALA A 130 13.54 -21.82 -12.02
N ILE A 131 12.31 -21.31 -12.05
CA ILE A 131 11.97 -19.91 -11.79
C ILE A 131 11.68 -19.76 -10.32
N ASP A 132 12.51 -19.00 -9.62
CA ASP A 132 12.33 -18.73 -8.20
C ASP A 132 11.82 -17.31 -7.96
N ASN A 133 11.82 -16.46 -9.00
CA ASN A 133 11.41 -15.07 -8.90
C ASN A 133 10.38 -14.70 -9.96
N ILE A 134 9.28 -14.08 -9.55
CA ILE A 134 8.22 -13.58 -10.44
C ILE A 134 8.17 -12.06 -10.33
N ILE A 135 8.29 -11.38 -11.46
CA ILE A 135 8.22 -9.92 -11.57
C ILE A 135 7.13 -9.57 -12.57
N ALA A 136 6.10 -8.87 -12.12
CA ALA A 136 5.01 -8.39 -12.96
C ALA A 136 4.88 -6.86 -12.88
N ASP A 137 4.75 -6.19 -14.02
CA ASP A 137 4.45 -4.75 -14.13
C ASP A 137 3.31 -4.55 -15.14
N LEU A 138 2.11 -4.23 -14.67
CA LEU A 138 0.91 -4.08 -15.49
C LEU A 138 0.29 -2.68 -15.34
N ALA A 139 0.22 -1.94 -16.43
CA ALA A 139 -0.42 -0.62 -16.45
C ALA A 139 -1.94 -0.73 -16.24
N ASN A 140 -2.62 -1.59 -16.99
CA ASN A 140 -4.05 -1.81 -16.84
C ASN A 140 -4.40 -3.30 -16.97
N GLY A 141 -5.12 -3.81 -15.98
CA GLY A 141 -5.60 -5.18 -15.94
C GLY A 141 -5.15 -5.93 -14.68
N GLN A 142 -5.85 -7.03 -14.40
CA GLN A 142 -5.64 -7.79 -13.17
C GLN A 142 -4.55 -8.84 -13.34
N LEU A 143 -3.85 -9.15 -12.24
CA LEU A 143 -2.94 -10.29 -12.16
C LEU A 143 -3.46 -11.28 -11.14
N GLU A 144 -3.67 -12.51 -11.57
CA GLU A 144 -4.07 -13.62 -10.70
C GLU A 144 -3.01 -14.71 -10.77
N ILE A 145 -2.48 -15.14 -9.63
CA ILE A 145 -1.47 -16.20 -9.55
C ILE A 145 -2.06 -17.39 -8.81
N PHE A 146 -2.01 -18.55 -9.47
CA PHE A 146 -2.51 -19.82 -8.96
C PHE A 146 -1.45 -20.92 -9.08
N ALA A 147 -1.47 -21.86 -8.14
CA ALA A 147 -0.72 -23.10 -8.28
C ALA A 147 -1.28 -23.96 -9.42
N SER A 148 -0.38 -24.46 -10.26
CA SER A 148 -0.60 -25.43 -11.33
C SER A 148 -0.36 -26.85 -10.84
N GLN A 149 -1.10 -27.82 -11.39
CA GLN A 149 -0.89 -29.25 -11.11
C GLN A 149 0.16 -29.88 -12.04
N ASP A 150 0.37 -29.30 -13.22
CA ASP A 150 1.09 -29.96 -14.32
C ASP A 150 2.56 -29.53 -14.42
N GLU A 151 3.17 -29.00 -13.35
CA GLU A 151 4.56 -28.48 -13.29
C GLU A 151 4.97 -27.49 -14.40
N THR A 152 4.01 -26.98 -15.17
CA THR A 152 4.22 -26.05 -16.27
C THR A 152 3.78 -24.65 -15.88
N ILE A 153 4.45 -23.66 -16.46
CA ILE A 153 4.09 -22.25 -16.32
C ILE A 153 3.20 -21.87 -17.49
N ARG A 154 1.99 -21.39 -17.17
CA ARG A 154 1.00 -20.99 -18.16
C ARG A 154 0.44 -19.62 -17.81
N ALA A 155 0.53 -18.67 -18.72
CA ALA A 155 -0.08 -17.35 -18.57
C ALA A 155 -1.22 -17.20 -19.58
N GLU A 156 -2.45 -17.14 -19.08
CA GLU A 156 -3.65 -16.87 -19.87
C GLU A 156 -3.94 -15.37 -19.82
N CYS A 157 -3.76 -14.70 -20.96
CA CYS A 157 -3.98 -13.28 -21.11
C CYS A 157 -5.33 -13.04 -21.79
N THR A 158 -6.23 -12.30 -21.15
CA THR A 158 -7.45 -11.78 -21.76
C THR A 158 -7.27 -10.29 -22.01
N VAL A 159 -7.28 -9.91 -23.28
CA VAL A 159 -6.98 -8.55 -23.74
C VAL A 159 -8.26 -7.88 -24.21
N LYS A 160 -8.52 -6.66 -23.73
CA LYS A 160 -9.61 -5.79 -24.21
C LYS A 160 -9.03 -4.48 -24.71
N ALA A 161 -9.08 -4.26 -26.02
CA ALA A 161 -8.57 -3.07 -26.69
C ALA A 161 -9.72 -2.10 -27.01
N PHE A 162 -9.69 -0.90 -26.42
CA PHE A 162 -10.77 0.10 -26.58
C PHE A 162 -10.55 1.06 -27.76
N ARG A 163 -9.38 1.02 -28.41
CA ARG A 163 -9.00 1.95 -29.48
C ARG A 163 -8.43 1.24 -30.72
N ALA A 164 -8.68 -0.05 -30.86
CA ALA A 164 -8.18 -0.82 -32.00
C ALA A 164 -9.16 -0.76 -33.16
N GLU A 165 -8.64 -0.63 -34.38
CA GLU A 165 -9.42 -0.61 -35.62
C GLU A 165 -9.78 -2.04 -36.10
N SER A 166 -9.00 -3.04 -35.67
CA SER A 166 -9.16 -4.45 -36.06
C SER A 166 -8.56 -5.40 -35.01
N GLU A 167 -9.11 -6.60 -34.90
CA GLU A 167 -8.61 -7.65 -34.00
C GLU A 167 -7.21 -8.13 -34.37
N MET A 168 -6.91 -8.26 -35.66
CA MET A 168 -5.58 -8.69 -36.11
C MET A 168 -4.52 -7.67 -35.68
N GLN A 169 -4.78 -6.39 -35.88
CA GLN A 169 -3.87 -5.32 -35.46
C GLN A 169 -3.74 -5.25 -33.94
N ALA A 170 -4.84 -5.36 -33.19
CA ALA A 170 -4.81 -5.36 -31.73
C ALA A 170 -3.96 -6.50 -31.17
N ARG A 171 -4.01 -7.66 -31.82
CA ARG A 171 -3.24 -8.84 -31.45
C ARG A 171 -1.76 -8.71 -31.77
N GLU A 172 -1.41 -8.19 -32.94
CA GLU A 172 -0.01 -7.88 -33.29
C GLU A 172 0.58 -6.86 -32.33
N ASP A 173 -0.14 -5.76 -32.08
CA ASP A 173 0.26 -4.72 -31.12
C ASP A 173 0.47 -5.27 -29.70
N PHE A 174 -0.38 -6.20 -29.28
CA PHE A 174 -0.24 -6.88 -27.99
C PHE A 174 1.00 -7.77 -27.96
N LEU A 175 1.22 -8.59 -28.98
CA LEU A 175 2.36 -9.52 -29.03
C LEU A 175 3.70 -8.79 -29.14
N ASP A 176 3.73 -7.62 -29.77
CA ASP A 176 4.95 -6.80 -29.88
C ASP A 176 5.32 -6.10 -28.56
N LYS A 177 4.31 -5.65 -27.80
CA LYS A 177 4.51 -4.83 -26.58
C LYS A 177 4.48 -5.63 -25.28
N PHE A 178 3.75 -6.74 -25.24
CA PHE A 178 3.61 -7.57 -24.05
C PHE A 178 4.87 -8.42 -23.86
N VAL A 179 5.56 -8.21 -22.74
CA VAL A 179 6.77 -8.97 -22.41
C VAL A 179 6.39 -10.14 -21.53
N PHE A 180 6.61 -11.36 -22.02
CA PHE A 180 6.57 -12.58 -21.24
C PHE A 180 7.88 -13.34 -21.46
N ILE A 181 8.83 -13.17 -20.54
CA ILE A 181 10.17 -13.75 -20.67
C ILE A 181 10.53 -14.49 -19.39
N ALA A 182 10.88 -15.76 -19.52
CA ALA A 182 11.48 -16.56 -18.47
C ALA A 182 12.97 -16.74 -18.74
N ASP A 183 13.82 -16.10 -17.93
CA ASP A 183 15.28 -16.17 -18.07
C ASP A 183 15.95 -16.10 -16.69
N ASN A 184 17.08 -16.78 -16.51
CA ASN A 184 17.93 -16.70 -15.32
C ASN A 184 17.14 -16.84 -13.99
N GLN A 185 16.24 -17.82 -13.91
CA GLN A 185 15.36 -18.08 -12.75
C GLN A 185 14.34 -16.96 -12.44
N LYS A 186 14.07 -16.08 -13.41
CA LYS A 186 13.12 -14.96 -13.28
C LYS A 186 12.08 -15.02 -14.38
N LEU A 187 10.81 -14.95 -13.98
CA LEU A 187 9.70 -14.70 -14.88
C LEU A 187 9.39 -13.20 -14.89
N ARG A 188 9.43 -12.58 -16.07
CA ARG A 188 9.06 -11.18 -16.27
C ARG A 188 7.78 -11.09 -17.08
N ILE A 189 6.79 -10.40 -16.53
CA ILE A 189 5.52 -10.08 -17.18
C ILE A 189 5.39 -8.55 -17.21
N ILE A 190 5.44 -7.93 -18.38
CA ILE A 190 5.36 -6.47 -18.50
C ILE A 190 4.32 -6.09 -19.54
N SER A 191 3.41 -5.19 -19.16
CA SER A 191 2.44 -4.55 -20.05
C SER A 191 2.33 -3.07 -19.70
N ASP A 192 2.87 -2.21 -20.55
CA ASP A 192 2.81 -0.75 -20.41
C ASP A 192 1.62 -0.11 -21.18
N MET A 193 0.75 -0.95 -21.75
CA MET A 193 -0.33 -0.54 -22.63
C MET A 193 -1.42 0.24 -21.86
N LYS A 194 -1.44 1.56 -22.01
CA LYS A 194 -2.36 2.46 -21.27
C LYS A 194 -3.79 2.48 -21.81
N THR A 195 -4.02 2.04 -23.03
CA THR A 195 -5.32 2.06 -23.72
C THR A 195 -5.95 0.68 -23.88
N THR A 196 -5.28 -0.34 -23.36
CA THR A 196 -5.66 -1.74 -23.48
C THR A 196 -5.66 -2.35 -22.09
N GLN A 197 -6.73 -3.07 -21.74
CA GLN A 197 -6.77 -3.84 -20.50
C GLN A 197 -6.22 -5.24 -20.76
N VAL A 198 -5.23 -5.66 -19.97
CA VAL A 198 -4.59 -6.97 -20.06
C VAL A 198 -4.76 -7.70 -18.73
N ASN A 199 -5.72 -8.61 -18.67
CA ASN A 199 -5.92 -9.47 -17.51
C ASN A 199 -5.07 -10.73 -17.67
N VAL A 200 -4.19 -11.01 -16.72
CA VAL A 200 -3.27 -12.15 -16.74
C VAL A 200 -3.62 -13.12 -15.62
N VAL A 201 -3.93 -14.35 -15.99
CA VAL A 201 -4.04 -15.48 -15.06
C VAL A 201 -2.81 -16.35 -15.23
N LEU A 202 -1.93 -16.30 -14.24
CA LEU A 202 -0.67 -17.02 -14.21
C LEU A 202 -0.82 -18.30 -13.36
N TYR A 203 -0.64 -19.44 -14.00
CA TYR A 203 -0.50 -20.73 -13.35
C TYR A 203 0.98 -21.06 -13.24
N VAL A 204 1.45 -21.32 -12.02
CA VAL A 204 2.86 -21.66 -11.74
C VAL A 204 2.96 -22.94 -10.91
N PRO A 205 4.05 -23.71 -11.01
CA PRO A 205 4.23 -24.92 -10.19
C PRO A 205 4.06 -24.65 -8.68
N ALA A 206 3.48 -25.62 -7.98
CA ALA A 206 3.34 -25.59 -6.52
C ALA A 206 4.70 -25.80 -5.84
N LYS A 207 5.46 -24.73 -5.70
CA LYS A 207 6.73 -24.67 -4.96
C LYS A 207 6.85 -23.35 -4.20
N THR A 208 7.86 -23.25 -3.35
CA THR A 208 8.22 -22.00 -2.67
C THR A 208 9.05 -21.13 -3.61
N TYR A 209 8.60 -19.90 -3.82
CA TYR A 209 9.34 -18.88 -4.59
C TYR A 209 10.20 -18.02 -3.66
N ASP A 210 11.30 -17.48 -4.15
CA ASP A 210 12.12 -16.54 -3.37
C ASP A 210 11.45 -15.17 -3.33
N HIS A 211 11.05 -14.64 -4.48
CA HIS A 211 10.50 -13.29 -4.59
C HIS A 211 9.34 -13.23 -5.57
N ILE A 212 8.20 -12.70 -5.12
CA ILE A 212 7.07 -12.34 -5.99
C ILE A 212 6.87 -10.83 -5.89
N THR A 213 7.16 -10.11 -6.96
CA THR A 213 6.97 -8.66 -7.05
C THR A 213 5.93 -8.33 -8.12
N ALA A 214 4.86 -7.65 -7.73
CA ALA A 214 3.83 -7.17 -8.65
C ALA A 214 3.64 -5.66 -8.49
N ARG A 215 3.79 -4.93 -9.60
CA ARG A 215 3.41 -3.52 -9.73
C ARG A 215 2.24 -3.43 -10.68
N LEU A 216 1.14 -2.85 -10.21
CA LEU A 216 -0.03 -2.58 -11.02
C LEU A 216 -0.38 -1.09 -10.93
N PHE A 217 -0.94 -0.52 -11.99
CA PHE A 217 -1.47 0.84 -11.92
C PHE A 217 -3.01 0.80 -11.79
N ASN A 218 -3.72 0.21 -12.75
CA ASN A 218 -5.17 -0.01 -12.65
C ASN A 218 -5.50 -1.50 -12.77
N GLY A 219 -5.61 -2.19 -11.65
CA GLY A 219 -5.83 -3.62 -11.64
C GLY A 219 -5.68 -4.24 -10.26
N GLY A 220 -6.49 -5.27 -10.01
CA GLY A 220 -6.38 -6.07 -8.80
C GLY A 220 -5.24 -7.08 -8.89
N PHE A 221 -4.71 -7.46 -7.73
CA PHE A 221 -3.78 -8.57 -7.57
C PHE A 221 -4.44 -9.66 -6.74
N THR A 222 -4.38 -10.90 -7.20
CA THR A 222 -4.84 -12.06 -6.45
C THR A 222 -3.76 -13.13 -6.44
N MET A 223 -3.45 -13.69 -5.28
CA MET A 223 -2.56 -14.85 -5.15
C MET A 223 -3.23 -15.90 -4.27
N LYS A 224 -3.32 -17.14 -4.75
CA LYS A 224 -3.90 -18.24 -3.99
C LYS A 224 -3.06 -19.51 -4.04
N ARG A 225 -2.81 -20.12 -2.87
CA ARG A 225 -2.07 -21.39 -2.72
C ARG A 225 -0.65 -21.32 -3.29
N ILE A 226 0.03 -20.21 -3.08
CA ILE A 226 1.41 -20.01 -3.49
C ILE A 226 2.22 -19.60 -2.27
N ASP A 227 3.38 -20.24 -2.09
CA ASP A 227 4.29 -19.94 -1.00
C ASP A 227 5.48 -19.15 -1.53
N ALA A 228 5.91 -18.11 -0.82
CA ALA A 228 7.06 -17.30 -1.24
C ALA A 228 7.78 -16.65 -0.06
N ALA A 229 9.11 -16.58 -0.08
CA ALA A 229 9.87 -15.92 0.99
C ALA A 229 9.53 -14.42 1.08
N LEU A 230 9.58 -13.69 -0.05
CA LEU A 230 9.17 -12.28 -0.12
C LEU A 230 8.01 -12.07 -1.11
N VAL A 231 6.92 -11.45 -0.63
CA VAL A 231 5.81 -11.00 -1.47
C VAL A 231 5.72 -9.48 -1.43
N LYS A 232 5.87 -8.80 -2.57
CA LYS A 232 5.79 -7.35 -2.68
C LYS A 232 4.77 -6.95 -3.74
N VAL A 233 3.64 -6.38 -3.32
CA VAL A 233 2.57 -5.99 -4.22
C VAL A 233 2.30 -4.49 -4.04
N LYS A 234 2.35 -3.74 -5.14
CA LYS A 234 1.98 -2.33 -5.18
C LYS A 234 0.97 -2.09 -6.28
N THR A 235 -0.19 -1.54 -5.95
CA THR A 235 -1.18 -1.12 -6.94
C THR A 235 -1.62 0.32 -6.71
N ALA A 236 -1.86 1.12 -7.75
CA ALA A 236 -2.45 2.45 -7.54
C ALA A 236 -3.96 2.32 -7.31
N ASN A 237 -4.65 1.57 -8.16
CA ASN A 237 -6.10 1.35 -8.08
C ASN A 237 -6.42 -0.12 -8.27
N GLY A 238 -6.74 -0.81 -7.18
CA GLY A 238 -7.08 -2.22 -7.24
C GLY A 238 -7.11 -2.90 -5.88
N LYS A 239 -7.94 -3.95 -5.80
CA LYS A 239 -7.98 -4.86 -4.65
C LYS A 239 -6.72 -5.72 -4.64
N ILE A 240 -6.15 -5.96 -3.46
CA ILE A 240 -5.12 -6.98 -3.24
C ILE A 240 -5.77 -8.11 -2.43
N ASP A 241 -5.68 -9.34 -2.93
CA ASP A 241 -6.25 -10.53 -2.29
C ASP A 241 -5.19 -11.64 -2.19
N LEU A 242 -4.83 -12.02 -0.96
CA LEU A 242 -3.89 -13.09 -0.65
C LEU A 242 -4.63 -14.16 0.13
N LYS A 243 -4.72 -15.37 -0.42
CA LYS A 243 -5.48 -16.46 0.22
C LYS A 243 -4.71 -17.77 0.29
N ASN A 244 -4.65 -18.37 1.47
CA ASN A 244 -4.07 -19.69 1.71
C ASN A 244 -2.63 -19.76 1.18
N SER A 245 -1.72 -18.98 1.76
CA SER A 245 -0.37 -18.75 1.23
C SER A 245 0.60 -18.49 2.37
N ASN A 246 1.79 -19.07 2.29
CA ASN A 246 2.84 -18.90 3.29
C ASN A 246 3.92 -17.92 2.81
N PHE A 247 4.40 -17.07 3.71
CA PHE A 247 5.50 -16.15 3.42
C PHE A 247 6.40 -15.86 4.60
N ASP A 248 7.65 -15.47 4.35
CA ASP A 248 8.49 -14.91 5.41
C ASP A 248 8.16 -13.42 5.62
N ASP A 249 8.20 -12.64 4.54
CA ASP A 249 7.93 -11.21 4.52
C ASP A 249 6.91 -10.86 3.41
N ALA A 250 5.88 -10.08 3.74
CA ALA A 250 4.90 -9.59 2.77
C ALA A 250 4.66 -8.08 2.92
N GLU A 251 4.80 -7.33 1.83
CA GLU A 251 4.50 -5.89 1.73
C GLU A 251 3.37 -5.69 0.69
N LEU A 252 2.18 -5.29 1.14
CA LEU A 252 1.01 -5.07 0.30
C LEU A 252 0.55 -3.60 0.37
N GLU A 253 0.62 -2.88 -0.75
CA GLU A 253 0.32 -1.44 -0.81
C GLU A 253 -0.69 -1.14 -1.92
N THR A 254 -1.76 -0.42 -1.60
CA THR A 254 -2.72 0.09 -2.59
C THR A 254 -3.12 1.54 -2.31
N ALA A 255 -3.19 2.43 -3.30
CA ALA A 255 -3.72 3.77 -3.02
C ALA A 255 -5.25 3.71 -2.86
N ASN A 256 -5.95 3.04 -3.79
CA ASN A 256 -7.39 2.86 -3.74
C ASN A 256 -7.76 1.40 -3.95
N GLY A 257 -8.17 0.73 -2.87
CA GLY A 257 -8.56 -0.67 -2.93
C GLY A 257 -8.52 -1.34 -1.56
N ALA A 258 -9.31 -2.40 -1.42
CA ALA A 258 -9.26 -3.23 -0.24
C ALA A 258 -8.05 -4.16 -0.29
N ILE A 259 -7.44 -4.39 0.88
CA ILE A 259 -6.42 -5.43 1.07
C ILE A 259 -7.06 -6.54 1.91
N GLN A 260 -7.05 -7.75 1.38
CA GLN A 260 -7.60 -8.93 2.03
C GLN A 260 -6.52 -10.01 2.10
N VAL A 261 -6.20 -10.44 3.32
CA VAL A 261 -5.28 -11.54 3.60
C VAL A 261 -6.05 -12.58 4.41
N GLN A 262 -6.17 -13.80 3.89
CA GLN A 262 -6.96 -14.86 4.49
C GLN A 262 -6.20 -16.19 4.51
N GLU A 263 -6.32 -16.93 5.61
CA GLU A 263 -5.71 -18.25 5.75
C GLU A 263 -4.19 -18.22 5.44
N ALA A 264 -3.53 -17.09 5.68
CA ALA A 264 -2.11 -16.93 5.39
C ALA A 264 -1.26 -17.18 6.64
N ALA A 265 -0.03 -17.66 6.45
CA ALA A 265 0.93 -17.82 7.54
C ALA A 265 2.26 -17.12 7.22
N GLY A 266 2.90 -16.51 8.21
CA GLY A 266 4.19 -15.88 7.98
C GLY A 266 4.83 -15.16 9.16
N LYS A 267 6.01 -14.56 8.94
CA LYS A 267 6.75 -13.85 10.00
C LYS A 267 6.36 -12.37 10.05
N PHE A 268 6.39 -11.66 8.91
CA PHE A 268 6.10 -10.24 8.85
C PHE A 268 5.13 -9.91 7.73
N LEU A 269 4.05 -9.20 8.07
CA LEU A 269 3.09 -8.66 7.11
C LEU A 269 2.96 -7.14 7.33
N GLU A 270 3.28 -6.36 6.31
CA GLU A 270 3.01 -4.93 6.24
C GLU A 270 1.95 -4.66 5.17
N THR A 271 0.86 -4.00 5.56
CA THR A 271 -0.23 -3.62 4.66
C THR A 271 -0.52 -2.13 4.76
N GLU A 272 -0.63 -1.45 3.63
CA GLU A 272 -0.89 -0.02 3.57
C GLU A 272 -1.93 0.34 2.50
N THR A 273 -2.95 1.12 2.89
CA THR A 273 -3.91 1.67 1.93
C THR A 273 -4.32 3.10 2.24
N LEU A 274 -4.54 3.95 1.22
CA LEU A 274 -5.11 5.28 1.46
C LEU A 274 -6.62 5.21 1.56
N ASN A 275 -7.29 4.51 0.65
CA ASN A 275 -8.74 4.36 0.65
C ASN A 275 -9.12 2.89 0.46
N GLY A 276 -9.48 2.23 1.54
CA GLY A 276 -9.86 0.82 1.48
C GLY A 276 -9.88 0.14 2.84
N ARG A 277 -10.69 -0.91 2.92
CA ARG A 277 -10.71 -1.81 4.07
C ARG A 277 -9.46 -2.68 4.04
N ILE A 278 -8.83 -2.85 5.20
CA ILE A 278 -7.83 -3.90 5.42
C ILE A 278 -8.49 -5.01 6.23
N TYR A 279 -8.41 -6.24 5.74
CA TYR A 279 -8.87 -7.43 6.45
C TYR A 279 -7.74 -8.46 6.47
N ILE A 280 -7.28 -8.82 7.66
CA ILE A 280 -6.20 -9.78 7.86
C ILE A 280 -6.71 -10.88 8.77
N ASP A 281 -6.64 -12.12 8.30
CA ASP A 281 -6.93 -13.33 9.06
C ASP A 281 -5.89 -14.41 8.77
N GLY A 282 -5.01 -14.70 9.73
CA GLY A 282 -3.86 -15.58 9.50
C GLY A 282 -3.03 -15.94 10.74
N ASP A 283 -2.09 -16.85 10.54
CA ASP A 283 -1.05 -17.25 11.50
C ASP A 283 0.22 -16.44 11.23
N ILE A 284 0.20 -15.16 11.63
CA ILE A 284 1.27 -14.21 11.33
C ILE A 284 1.88 -13.67 12.63
N GLN A 285 3.21 -13.76 12.76
CA GLN A 285 3.93 -13.36 13.97
C GLN A 285 3.91 -11.84 14.20
N THR A 286 4.14 -11.06 13.15
CA THR A 286 4.15 -9.59 13.19
C THR A 286 3.26 -9.03 12.09
N VAL A 287 2.27 -8.23 12.48
CA VAL A 287 1.35 -7.55 11.55
C VAL A 287 1.42 -6.04 11.75
N GLU A 288 1.66 -5.30 10.67
CA GLU A 288 1.50 -3.86 10.60
C GLU A 288 0.45 -3.52 9.54
N ALA A 289 -0.66 -2.92 9.95
CA ALA A 289 -1.77 -2.55 9.07
C ALA A 289 -2.08 -1.07 9.18
N LYS A 290 -1.97 -0.34 8.08
CA LYS A 290 -2.10 1.12 8.03
C LYS A 290 -3.12 1.50 6.96
N SER A 291 -4.23 2.11 7.37
CA SER A 291 -5.21 2.70 6.45
C SER A 291 -5.31 4.20 6.69
N LEU A 292 -5.61 5.01 5.67
CA LEU A 292 -5.96 6.41 5.89
C LEU A 292 -7.49 6.54 6.06
N ASN A 293 -8.26 6.04 5.09
CA ASN A 293 -9.70 5.97 5.12
C ASN A 293 -10.17 4.52 4.90
N GLY A 294 -10.58 3.86 5.98
CA GLY A 294 -11.10 2.51 5.91
C GLY A 294 -11.00 1.78 7.24
N ASN A 295 -11.86 0.78 7.37
CA ASN A 295 -11.85 -0.11 8.53
C ASN A 295 -10.67 -1.06 8.42
N VAL A 296 -10.01 -1.30 9.55
CA VAL A 296 -8.91 -2.27 9.65
C VAL A 296 -9.33 -3.34 10.63
N VAL A 297 -9.38 -4.58 10.14
CA VAL A 297 -9.68 -5.75 10.95
C VAL A 297 -8.47 -6.67 10.91
N VAL A 298 -7.89 -6.93 12.06
CA VAL A 298 -6.74 -7.83 12.21
C VAL A 298 -7.10 -8.97 13.14
N THR A 299 -7.05 -10.18 12.61
CA THR A 299 -7.22 -11.43 13.35
C THR A 299 -5.91 -12.20 13.27
N SER A 300 -5.16 -12.21 14.38
CA SER A 300 -3.93 -13.02 14.49
C SER A 300 -4.24 -14.30 15.24
N ARG A 301 -4.11 -15.45 14.58
CA ARG A 301 -4.26 -16.80 15.17
C ARG A 301 -2.93 -17.40 15.63
N CYS A 302 -1.83 -16.65 15.50
CA CYS A 302 -0.49 -17.15 15.73
C CYS A 302 -0.25 -17.46 17.22
N LYS A 303 0.18 -18.68 17.51
CA LYS A 303 0.59 -19.09 18.87
C LYS A 303 1.86 -18.41 19.35
N GLU A 304 2.64 -17.86 18.42
CA GLU A 304 3.89 -17.15 18.69
C GLU A 304 3.79 -15.68 18.21
N ALA A 305 2.58 -15.10 18.25
CA ALA A 305 2.36 -13.71 17.88
C ALA A 305 3.23 -12.77 18.74
N ARG A 306 3.98 -11.87 18.10
CA ARG A 306 4.88 -10.92 18.77
C ARG A 306 4.39 -9.49 18.72
N LYS A 307 3.81 -9.07 17.60
CA LYS A 307 3.39 -7.68 17.41
C LYS A 307 2.17 -7.58 16.49
N VAL A 308 1.17 -6.82 16.91
CA VAL A 308 0.03 -6.41 16.09
C VAL A 308 -0.12 -4.89 16.19
N GLU A 309 0.17 -4.19 15.10
CA GLU A 309 0.02 -2.75 14.97
C GLU A 309 -1.03 -2.44 13.90
N ALA A 310 -2.12 -1.78 14.29
CA ALA A 310 -3.20 -1.38 13.40
C ALA A 310 -3.47 0.12 13.55
N LYS A 311 -3.41 0.86 12.44
CA LYS A 311 -3.60 2.31 12.40
C LYS A 311 -4.60 2.69 11.32
N THR A 312 -5.52 3.58 11.66
CA THR A 312 -6.43 4.22 10.70
C THR A 312 -6.62 5.69 11.02
N ILE A 313 -6.92 6.57 10.06
CA ILE A 313 -7.31 7.96 10.39
C ILE A 313 -8.83 8.02 10.52
N ALA A 314 -9.53 7.61 9.46
CA ALA A 314 -10.98 7.57 9.40
C ALA A 314 -11.46 6.14 9.14
N GLY A 315 -11.76 5.43 10.22
CA GLY A 315 -12.27 4.07 10.17
C GLY A 315 -12.23 3.39 11.53
N ASN A 316 -12.96 2.28 11.62
CA ASN A 316 -12.97 1.46 12.82
C ASN A 316 -11.78 0.50 12.81
N LEU A 317 -11.22 0.27 13.99
CA LEU A 317 -10.20 -0.73 14.24
C LEU A 317 -10.80 -1.88 15.02
N GLU A 318 -10.62 -3.10 14.52
CA GLU A 318 -10.97 -4.32 15.24
C GLU A 318 -9.73 -5.22 15.29
N ILE A 319 -9.32 -5.58 16.50
CA ILE A 319 -8.15 -6.42 16.75
C ILE A 319 -8.61 -7.65 17.53
N TYR A 320 -8.40 -8.83 16.93
CA TYR A 320 -8.68 -10.14 17.51
C TYR A 320 -7.38 -10.90 17.72
N ILE A 321 -7.14 -11.30 18.96
CA ILE A 321 -5.86 -11.87 19.44
C ILE A 321 -6.06 -13.17 20.22
N PRO A 322 -5.06 -14.05 20.32
CA PRO A 322 -5.15 -15.25 21.13
C PRO A 322 -5.17 -14.94 22.62
N SER A 323 -5.95 -15.71 23.40
CA SER A 323 -6.07 -15.52 24.85
C SER A 323 -4.94 -16.12 25.68
N HIS A 324 -4.20 -17.08 25.14
CA HIS A 324 -3.17 -17.81 25.87
C HIS A 324 -1.84 -17.04 26.03
N LEU A 325 -1.65 -15.93 25.32
CA LEU A 325 -0.39 -15.18 25.35
C LEU A 325 -0.37 -14.08 26.43
N PRO A 326 0.79 -13.85 27.08
CA PRO A 326 1.03 -12.60 27.79
C PRO A 326 1.00 -11.45 26.78
N LEU A 327 0.46 -10.30 27.17
CA LEU A 327 0.30 -9.17 26.25
C LEU A 327 0.53 -7.83 26.94
N ARG A 328 0.96 -6.85 26.14
CA ARG A 328 1.01 -5.44 26.48
C ARG A 328 0.47 -4.65 25.32
N GLY A 329 -0.53 -3.83 25.58
CA GLY A 329 -1.26 -3.10 24.54
C GLY A 329 -1.46 -1.64 24.88
N GLU A 330 -1.49 -0.83 23.83
CA GLU A 330 -1.92 0.56 23.88
C GLU A 330 -2.87 0.82 22.71
N VAL A 331 -4.08 1.28 23.04
CA VAL A 331 -5.04 1.76 22.04
C VAL A 331 -5.34 3.22 22.26
N SER A 332 -5.49 3.99 21.19
CA SER A 332 -5.82 5.41 21.27
C SER A 332 -6.83 5.86 20.22
N SER A 333 -7.70 6.80 20.61
CA SER A 333 -8.67 7.46 19.74
C SER A 333 -8.90 8.92 20.14
N ASN A 334 -9.07 9.83 19.17
CA ASN A 334 -9.36 11.24 19.46
C ASN A 334 -10.87 11.49 19.67
N LEU A 335 -11.72 10.92 18.82
CA LEU A 335 -13.16 11.19 18.81
C LEU A 335 -14.02 9.93 18.97
N GLY A 336 -13.44 8.75 18.76
CA GLY A 336 -14.17 7.50 18.80
C GLY A 336 -14.24 6.85 20.17
N LYS A 337 -15.07 5.81 20.25
CA LYS A 337 -15.16 4.94 21.44
C LYS A 337 -14.05 3.89 21.39
N MET A 338 -13.52 3.53 22.55
CA MET A 338 -12.57 2.43 22.68
C MET A 338 -13.20 1.40 23.60
N ASP A 339 -13.23 0.15 23.16
CA ASP A 339 -13.80 -0.97 23.88
C ASP A 339 -12.78 -2.12 23.92
N VAL A 340 -12.19 -2.33 25.10
CA VAL A 340 -11.20 -3.38 25.35
C VAL A 340 -11.90 -4.47 26.16
N LEU A 341 -12.35 -5.52 25.48
CA LEU A 341 -13.14 -6.61 26.04
C LEU A 341 -12.24 -7.82 26.26
N LEU A 342 -11.31 -7.68 27.21
CA LEU A 342 -10.40 -8.71 27.66
C LEU A 342 -10.67 -8.92 29.16
N ALA A 343 -11.04 -10.14 29.57
CA ALA A 343 -11.56 -10.40 30.92
C ALA A 343 -10.48 -10.46 32.01
N ASP A 344 -9.23 -10.69 31.62
CA ASP A 344 -8.09 -11.03 32.48
C ASP A 344 -6.89 -10.08 32.26
N VAL A 345 -7.17 -8.82 31.93
CA VAL A 345 -6.16 -7.76 31.77
C VAL A 345 -6.33 -6.66 32.82
N GLU A 346 -5.21 -6.08 33.23
CA GLU A 346 -5.20 -4.82 33.98
C GLU A 346 -5.28 -3.65 33.00
N ASN A 347 -6.30 -2.80 33.13
CA ASN A 347 -6.53 -1.66 32.24
C ASN A 347 -6.27 -0.34 32.96
N THR A 348 -5.37 0.47 32.43
CA THR A 348 -5.14 1.85 32.85
C THR A 348 -5.69 2.80 31.79
N HIS A 349 -6.60 3.68 32.21
CA HIS A 349 -7.16 4.71 31.34
C HIS A 349 -6.33 6.00 31.46
N GLU A 350 -5.79 6.48 30.35
CA GLU A 350 -5.09 7.76 30.28
C GLU A 350 -5.87 8.70 29.36
N GLN A 351 -6.21 9.88 29.86
CA GLN A 351 -6.81 10.94 29.05
C GLN A 351 -5.75 12.02 28.80
N GLY A 352 -5.26 12.12 27.57
CA GLY A 352 -4.27 13.11 27.17
C GLY A 352 -4.85 14.53 27.06
N GLN A 353 -3.97 15.53 27.04
CA GLN A 353 -4.34 16.89 26.64
C GLN A 353 -4.82 16.89 25.17
N PHE A 354 -5.78 17.75 24.82
CA PHE A 354 -6.35 17.90 23.46
C PHE A 354 -7.25 16.77 22.93
N MET A 355 -8.10 16.17 23.79
CA MET A 355 -9.15 15.20 23.41
C MET A 355 -8.66 13.80 23.00
N GLN A 356 -7.36 13.53 22.98
CA GLN A 356 -6.85 12.18 22.75
C GLN A 356 -7.08 11.29 23.98
N LYS A 357 -7.80 10.19 23.81
CA LYS A 357 -8.01 9.17 24.84
C LYS A 357 -7.13 7.97 24.52
N SER A 358 -6.47 7.40 25.52
CA SER A 358 -5.72 6.16 25.40
C SER A 358 -6.08 5.18 26.50
N ILE A 359 -6.03 3.89 26.17
CA ILE A 359 -6.16 2.79 27.13
C ILE A 359 -4.90 1.94 26.99
N ARG A 360 -4.18 1.79 28.09
CA ARG A 360 -3.09 0.82 28.20
C ARG A 360 -3.59 -0.39 28.94
N PHE A 361 -3.22 -1.56 28.45
CA PHE A 361 -3.63 -2.82 29.05
C PHE A 361 -2.49 -3.82 29.04
N SER A 362 -2.40 -4.62 30.09
CA SER A 362 -1.38 -5.64 30.20
C SER A 362 -1.90 -6.90 30.89
N LYS A 363 -1.33 -8.02 30.50
CA LYS A 363 -1.52 -9.32 31.13
C LYS A 363 -0.18 -10.03 31.17
N ASP A 364 0.20 -10.45 32.37
CA ASP A 364 1.33 -11.33 32.57
C ASP A 364 0.80 -12.77 32.69
N SER A 365 1.34 -13.68 31.88
CA SER A 365 1.20 -15.11 32.12
C SER A 365 2.34 -15.50 33.06
N GLY A 366 2.05 -16.16 34.18
CA GLY A 366 3.09 -16.66 35.10
C GLY A 366 4.08 -17.67 34.50
N GLU A 367 3.96 -17.99 33.21
CA GLU A 367 4.88 -18.79 32.43
C GLU A 367 5.95 -17.92 31.75
N ALA A 368 7.19 -18.40 31.74
CA ALA A 368 8.34 -17.74 31.13
C ALA A 368 8.27 -17.80 29.59
N VAL A 369 7.44 -16.95 28.99
CA VAL A 369 7.42 -16.74 27.54
C VAL A 369 8.54 -15.76 27.15
N ALA A 370 9.21 -16.02 26.03
CA ALA A 370 10.38 -15.24 25.59
C ALA A 370 10.10 -13.75 25.33
N ALA A 371 8.87 -13.38 24.96
CA ALA A 371 8.42 -11.99 24.83
C ALA A 371 6.87 -11.91 24.87
N PRO A 372 6.29 -10.85 25.47
CA PRO A 372 4.85 -10.62 25.41
C PRO A 372 4.41 -10.14 24.02
N LEU A 373 3.15 -10.42 23.66
CA LEU A 373 2.50 -9.88 22.47
C LEU A 373 2.30 -8.36 22.63
N LEU A 374 2.88 -7.58 21.74
CA LEU A 374 2.73 -6.13 21.68
C LEU A 374 1.55 -5.73 20.79
N ILE A 375 0.65 -4.90 21.31
CA ILE A 375 -0.55 -4.47 20.58
C ILE A 375 -0.59 -2.95 20.52
N HIS A 376 -0.70 -2.40 19.32
CA HIS A 376 -0.82 -0.97 19.11
C HIS A 376 -2.01 -0.68 18.18
N GLY A 377 -3.03 0.01 18.70
CA GLY A 377 -4.19 0.44 17.92
C GLY A 377 -4.33 1.95 17.93
N GLU A 378 -4.39 2.60 16.77
CA GLU A 378 -4.56 4.05 16.70
C GLU A 378 -5.60 4.45 15.65
N THR A 379 -6.64 5.17 16.07
CA THR A 379 -7.62 5.79 15.18
C THR A 379 -7.84 7.25 15.52
N LYS A 380 -8.21 8.12 14.56
CA LYS A 380 -8.59 9.50 14.91
C LYS A 380 -10.08 9.65 15.15
N THR A 381 -10.91 9.12 14.25
CA THR A 381 -12.37 9.36 14.30
C THR A 381 -13.21 8.12 14.56
N GLY A 382 -12.67 6.92 14.36
CA GLY A 382 -13.44 5.68 14.49
C GLY A 382 -13.29 4.99 15.83
N THR A 383 -14.01 3.88 15.99
CA THR A 383 -13.97 3.09 17.22
C THR A 383 -12.81 2.11 17.21
N VAL A 384 -12.23 1.84 18.38
CA VAL A 384 -11.25 0.76 18.57
C VAL A 384 -11.89 -0.35 19.38
N LEU A 385 -11.86 -1.58 18.85
CA LEU A 385 -12.33 -2.78 19.52
C LEU A 385 -11.17 -3.77 19.64
N VAL A 386 -10.91 -4.24 20.86
CA VAL A 386 -9.94 -5.31 21.11
C VAL A 386 -10.64 -6.47 21.81
N ARG A 387 -10.55 -7.67 21.25
CA ARG A 387 -11.19 -8.89 21.76
C ARG A 387 -10.27 -10.09 21.67
N TYR A 388 -10.52 -11.09 22.53
CA TYR A 388 -9.97 -12.41 22.30
C TYR A 388 -10.65 -13.09 21.12
N LEU A 389 -9.87 -13.90 20.40
CA LEU A 389 -10.38 -14.90 19.48
C LEU A 389 -11.21 -15.92 20.26
N THR A 390 -12.51 -15.93 20.04
CA THR A 390 -13.35 -17.09 20.37
C THR A 390 -13.06 -18.16 19.33
N ILE A 391 -12.14 -19.06 19.66
CA ILE A 391 -12.01 -20.35 18.98
C ILE A 391 -13.05 -21.25 19.65
N GLU A 392 -14.16 -21.51 18.97
CA GLU A 392 -14.97 -22.70 19.26
C GLU A 392 -14.33 -23.92 18.58
#